data_AF-A0A2J8TRN6-F1
#
_entry.id   AF-A0A2J8TRN6-F1
#
_cell.length_a   1.000
_cell.length_b   1.000
_cell.length_c   1.000
_cell.angle_alpha   90.00
_cell.angle_beta   90.00
_cell.angle_gamma   90.00
#
_symmetry.space_group_name_H-M   'P 1'
#
loop_
_entity.id
_entity.type
_entity.pdbx_description
1 polymer ?
#
loop_
_entity_poly.entity_id
_entity_poly.type
_entity_poly.pdbx_seq_one_letter_code
_entity_poly.pdbx_strand_id
1 'polypeptide(L)'
;MAQGLIEVERKFLPGPGTEERLQELGGTLEHRVTFRDTYYDTPELSLMQADHWLRRREDSGWELKCPGAAGVLGPHTEYKELTAEPAIVAQLCVPAQETAPAKLIVYLQRFRPQDYQRLLEVNSSRERPQETEDPDNCLG
;
A
#
# COMPACT_ATOMS: atom_id res chain seq x y z
N MET A 1 5.21 19.01 -22.70
CA MET A 1 5.42 17.70 -22.05
C MET A 1 4.90 17.81 -20.63
N ALA A 2 3.74 17.25 -20.31
CA ALA A 2 3.29 17.19 -18.92
C ALA A 2 4.17 16.15 -18.22
N GLN A 3 5.18 16.60 -17.49
CA GLN A 3 5.92 15.75 -16.57
C GLN A 3 4.91 15.23 -15.54
N GLY A 4 4.69 13.91 -15.50
CA GLY A 4 3.86 13.30 -14.47
C GLY A 4 4.43 13.67 -13.10
N LEU A 5 3.66 14.40 -12.30
CA LEU A 5 4.04 14.76 -10.95
C LEU A 5 4.02 13.48 -10.10
N ILE A 6 5.16 13.12 -9.51
CA ILE A 6 5.27 12.00 -8.58
C ILE A 6 4.70 12.46 -7.25
N GLU A 7 3.71 11.74 -6.73
CA GLU A 7 3.20 11.95 -5.37
C GLU A 7 4.14 11.24 -4.37
N VAL A 8 4.71 12.01 -3.43
CA VAL A 8 5.55 11.49 -2.35
C VAL A 8 4.83 11.73 -1.03
N GLU A 9 4.54 10.68 -0.28
CA GLU A 9 3.85 10.78 1.01
C GLU A 9 4.60 10.07 2.15
N ARG A 10 4.44 10.61 3.37
CA ARG A 10 4.80 9.93 4.63
C ARG A 10 3.68 10.12 5.64
N LYS A 11 3.08 9.00 6.08
CA LYS A 11 2.00 9.02 7.07
C LYS A 11 2.58 9.19 8.47
N PHE A 12 1.87 9.93 9.32
CA PHE A 12 2.18 10.10 10.73
C PHE A 12 0.89 10.12 11.56
N LEU A 13 1.01 9.89 12.86
CA LEU A 13 -0.12 9.98 13.80
C LEU A 13 -0.23 11.43 14.30
N PRO A 14 -1.34 12.13 14.06
CA PRO A 14 -1.54 13.47 14.60
C PRO A 14 -1.76 13.41 16.12
N GLY A 15 -1.11 14.31 16.86
CA GLY A 15 -1.33 14.53 18.29
C GLY A 15 -2.24 15.74 18.57
N PRO A 16 -2.65 15.95 19.84
CA PRO A 16 -3.26 17.21 20.25
C PRO A 16 -2.34 18.38 19.89
N GLY A 17 -2.86 19.48 19.35
CA GLY A 17 -2.04 20.63 18.94
C GLY A 17 -1.52 20.59 17.50
N THR A 18 -1.78 19.51 16.74
CA THR A 18 -1.25 19.38 15.37
C THR A 18 -1.80 20.47 14.44
N GLU A 19 -3.10 20.78 14.53
CA GLU A 19 -3.73 21.78 13.68
C GLU A 19 -3.26 23.20 14.03
N GLU A 20 -3.14 23.50 15.33
CA GLU A 20 -2.64 24.77 15.84
C GLU A 20 -1.21 25.02 15.39
N ARG A 21 -0.35 23.99 15.51
CA ARG A 21 1.05 24.10 15.07
C ARG A 21 1.17 24.31 13.56
N LEU A 22 0.30 23.68 12.76
CA LEU A 22 0.27 23.93 11.31
C LEU A 22 -0.08 25.40 11.01
N GLN A 23 -1.04 25.98 11.74
CA GLN A 23 -1.44 27.38 11.58
C GLN A 23 -0.32 28.35 12.00
N GLU A 24 0.37 28.11 13.12
CA GLU A 24 1.51 28.92 13.58
C GLU A 24 2.66 28.97 12.55
N LEU A 25 2.82 27.90 11.77
CA LEU A 25 3.82 27.80 10.72
C LEU A 25 3.36 28.39 9.38
N GLY A 26 2.16 29.00 9.33
CA GLY A 26 1.58 29.60 8.14
C GLY A 26 0.79 28.63 7.25
N GLY A 27 0.53 27.41 7.71
CA GLY A 27 -0.35 26.47 7.03
C GLY A 27 -1.81 26.92 7.08
N THR A 28 -2.52 26.78 5.97
CA THR A 28 -3.95 27.10 5.87
C THR A 28 -4.77 25.85 5.63
N LEU A 29 -5.94 25.75 6.25
CA LEU A 29 -6.91 24.71 5.93
C LEU A 29 -7.47 24.98 4.53
N GLU A 30 -7.00 24.23 3.54
CA GLU A 30 -7.45 24.38 2.16
C GLU A 30 -8.90 23.90 2.00
N HIS A 31 -9.18 22.65 2.38
CA HIS A 31 -10.50 22.04 2.29
C HIS A 31 -10.76 21.04 3.43
N ARG A 32 -12.04 20.81 3.74
CA ARG A 32 -12.50 19.70 4.58
C ARG A 32 -13.49 18.87 3.77
N VAL A 33 -13.18 17.59 3.59
CA VAL A 33 -13.97 16.68 2.77
C VAL A 33 -14.30 15.41 3.56
N THR A 34 -15.46 14.83 3.27
CA THR A 34 -15.86 13.50 3.70
C THR A 34 -16.07 12.67 2.46
N PHE A 35 -15.44 11.50 2.39
CA PHE A 35 -15.58 10.58 1.27
C PHE A 35 -15.63 9.14 1.79
N ARG A 36 -16.18 8.23 0.97
CA ARG A 36 -16.22 6.80 1.26
C ARG A 36 -15.38 6.05 0.22
N ASP A 37 -14.43 5.27 0.71
CA ASP A 37 -13.70 4.29 -0.10
C ASP A 37 -14.28 2.89 0.16
N THR A 38 -14.52 2.14 -0.91
CA THR A 38 -14.78 0.69 -0.85
C THR A 38 -13.58 -0.03 -1.41
N TYR A 39 -12.90 -0.83 -0.58
CA TYR A 39 -11.72 -1.59 -0.98
C TYR A 39 -12.10 -2.99 -1.46
N TYR A 40 -11.36 -3.48 -2.46
CA TYR A 40 -11.57 -4.79 -3.07
C TYR A 40 -10.26 -5.56 -3.11
N ASP A 41 -10.34 -6.85 -2.80
CA ASP A 41 -9.24 -7.81 -2.89
C ASP A 41 -9.82 -9.22 -3.09
N THR A 42 -8.95 -10.20 -3.34
CA THR A 42 -9.30 -11.63 -3.30
C THR A 42 -9.46 -12.11 -1.85
N PRO A 43 -10.10 -13.27 -1.60
CA PRO A 43 -10.18 -13.85 -0.26
C PRO A 43 -8.82 -14.15 0.39
N GLU A 44 -7.77 -14.26 -0.43
CA GLU A 44 -6.39 -14.46 -0.01
C GLU A 44 -5.67 -13.15 0.31
N LEU A 45 -6.30 -11.99 0.04
CA LEU A 45 -5.69 -10.65 0.16
C LEU A 45 -4.48 -10.48 -0.78
N SER A 46 -4.58 -11.00 -1.99
CA SER A 46 -3.47 -11.05 -2.96
C SER A 46 -2.95 -9.66 -3.34
N LEU A 47 -3.84 -8.68 -3.48
CA LEU A 47 -3.45 -7.30 -3.80
C LEU A 47 -2.73 -6.66 -2.63
N MET A 48 -3.27 -6.79 -1.42
CA MET A 48 -2.64 -6.24 -0.21
C MET A 48 -1.28 -6.85 0.08
N GLN A 49 -1.12 -8.16 -0.16
CA GLN A 49 0.21 -8.78 -0.12
C GLN A 49 1.11 -8.08 -1.13
N ALA A 50 0.70 -7.98 -2.40
CA ALA A 50 1.52 -7.38 -3.44
C ALA A 50 1.59 -5.84 -3.42
N ASP A 51 1.28 -5.17 -2.30
CA ASP A 51 1.22 -3.70 -2.16
C ASP A 51 0.31 -2.96 -3.13
N HIS A 52 -0.76 -3.62 -3.55
CA HIS A 52 -1.77 -3.07 -4.43
C HIS A 52 -3.04 -2.77 -3.64
N TRP A 53 -3.65 -1.61 -3.94
CA TRP A 53 -4.84 -1.13 -3.25
C TRP A 53 -5.86 -0.71 -4.29
N LEU A 54 -6.75 -1.64 -4.61
CA LEU A 54 -7.89 -1.39 -5.46
C LEU A 54 -9.03 -0.84 -4.60
N ARG A 55 -9.51 0.35 -4.96
CA ARG A 55 -10.63 0.99 -4.29
C ARG A 55 -11.57 1.63 -5.29
N ARG A 56 -12.85 1.68 -4.93
CA ARG A 56 -13.81 2.58 -5.55
C ARG A 56 -14.12 3.69 -4.57
N ARG A 57 -13.77 4.93 -4.95
CA ARG A 57 -14.08 6.13 -4.18
C ARG A 57 -15.42 6.68 -4.64
N GLU A 58 -16.30 6.95 -3.67
CA GLU A 58 -17.58 7.61 -3.91
C GLU A 58 -17.38 8.91 -4.70
N ASP A 59 -18.19 9.12 -5.74
CA ASP A 59 -18.15 10.27 -6.66
C ASP A 59 -16.87 10.47 -7.51
N SER A 60 -15.81 9.68 -7.30
CA SER A 60 -14.54 9.74 -8.06
C SER A 60 -14.33 8.54 -9.01
N GLY A 61 -14.86 7.36 -8.65
CA GLY A 61 -14.72 6.14 -9.46
C GLY A 61 -13.63 5.19 -8.97
N TRP A 62 -13.03 4.44 -9.90
CA TRP A 62 -12.01 3.43 -9.58
C TRP A 62 -10.61 4.02 -9.49
N GLU A 63 -9.87 3.59 -8.47
CA GLU A 63 -8.49 4.00 -8.24
C GLU A 63 -7.68 2.75 -7.84
N LEU A 64 -6.54 2.51 -8.51
CA LEU A 64 -5.57 1.50 -8.12
C LEU A 64 -4.28 2.19 -7.70
N LYS A 65 -3.87 1.96 -6.46
CA LYS A 65 -2.55 2.33 -5.97
C LYS A 65 -1.64 1.11 -6.05
N CYS A 66 -0.48 1.27 -6.66
CA CYS A 66 0.53 0.22 -6.83
C CYS A 66 1.93 0.79 -6.56
N PRO A 67 2.94 -0.03 -6.23
CA PRO A 67 4.30 0.44 -6.03
C PRO A 67 4.84 1.15 -7.27
N GLY A 68 5.67 2.18 -7.05
CA GLY A 68 6.52 2.75 -8.09
C GLY A 68 7.54 1.74 -8.64
N ALA A 69 8.35 2.16 -9.61
CA ALA A 69 9.36 1.28 -10.20
C ALA A 69 10.36 0.80 -9.13
N ALA A 70 10.59 -0.51 -9.08
CA ALA A 70 11.55 -1.13 -8.16
C ALA A 70 12.95 -0.51 -8.37
N GLY A 71 13.50 0.15 -7.35
CA GLY A 71 14.86 0.66 -7.42
C GLY A 71 15.24 1.79 -6.47
N VAL A 72 14.28 2.48 -5.83
CA VAL A 72 14.64 3.56 -4.90
C VAL A 72 14.75 3.04 -3.47
N LEU A 73 15.98 2.68 -3.08
CA LEU A 73 16.36 2.43 -1.68
C LEU A 73 16.31 3.76 -0.90
N GLY A 74 15.13 4.16 -0.45
CA GLY A 74 14.91 5.36 0.37
C GLY A 74 13.86 5.14 1.46
N PRO A 75 13.81 5.98 2.50
CA PRO A 75 12.81 5.87 3.59
C PRO A 75 11.39 6.31 3.16
N HIS A 76 11.20 6.61 1.88
CA HIS A 76 9.95 7.07 1.29
C HIS A 76 9.37 5.96 0.41
N THR A 77 8.07 5.68 0.56
CA THR A 77 7.39 4.74 -0.32
C THR A 77 6.80 5.50 -1.50
N GLU A 78 7.21 5.12 -2.71
CA GLU A 78 6.68 5.68 -3.95
C GLU A 78 5.52 4.83 -4.43
N TYR A 79 4.41 5.48 -4.77
CA TYR A 79 3.26 4.80 -5.36
C TYR A 79 2.85 5.46 -6.65
N LYS A 80 2.40 4.63 -7.58
CA LYS A 80 1.70 5.05 -8.79
C LYS A 80 0.20 4.88 -8.59
N GLU A 81 -0.56 5.95 -8.82
CA GLU A 81 -2.02 5.91 -8.78
C GLU A 81 -2.60 5.87 -10.21
N LEU A 82 -3.40 4.86 -10.49
CA LEU A 82 -4.10 4.66 -11.77
C LEU A 82 -5.59 4.90 -11.56
N THR A 83 -6.19 5.77 -12.36
CA THR A 83 -7.63 6.10 -12.31
C THR A 83 -8.38 5.70 -13.58
N ALA A 84 -7.66 5.49 -14.69
CA ALA A 84 -8.25 5.00 -15.93
C ALA A 84 -8.51 3.49 -15.85
N GLU A 85 -9.77 3.07 -15.98
CA GLU A 85 -10.16 1.65 -15.87
C GLU A 85 -9.35 0.71 -16.78
N PRO A 86 -9.06 1.01 -18.06
CA PRO A 86 -8.23 0.14 -18.89
C PRO A 86 -6.81 -0.05 -18.33
N ALA A 87 -6.23 1.00 -17.74
CA ALA A 87 -4.91 0.94 -17.13
C ALA A 87 -4.93 0.14 -15.82
N ILE A 88 -6.01 0.28 -15.02
CA ILE A 88 -6.23 -0.51 -13.81
C ILE A 88 -6.31 -2.00 -14.16
N VAL A 89 -7.12 -2.37 -15.15
CA VAL A 89 -7.24 -3.76 -15.61
C VAL A 89 -5.91 -4.29 -16.09
N ALA A 90 -5.19 -3.53 -16.93
CA ALA A 90 -3.88 -3.95 -17.43
C ALA A 90 -2.86 -4.18 -16.30
N GLN A 91 -2.85 -3.34 -15.27
CA GLN A 91 -1.94 -3.46 -14.13
C GLN A 91 -2.28 -4.66 -13.24
N LEU A 92 -3.56 -4.94 -12.98
CA LEU A 92 -4.00 -6.08 -12.18
C LEU A 92 -3.70 -7.44 -12.82
N CYS A 93 -3.47 -7.48 -14.13
CA CYS A 93 -3.06 -8.68 -14.85
C CYS A 93 -1.57 -9.02 -14.71
N VAL A 94 -0.78 -8.25 -13.94
CA VAL A 94 0.66 -8.45 -13.74
C VAL A 94 0.95 -8.83 -12.28
N PRO A 95 1.78 -9.86 -12.00
CA PRO A 95 2.13 -10.22 -10.62
C PRO A 95 3.05 -9.15 -9.99
N ALA A 96 2.75 -8.77 -8.75
CA ALA A 96 3.39 -7.64 -8.05
C ALA A 96 4.14 -8.05 -6.77
N GLN A 97 5.03 -7.17 -6.29
CA GLN A 97 5.88 -7.33 -5.08
C GLN A 97 5.49 -6.36 -3.94
N GLU A 98 5.89 -6.72 -2.72
CA GLU A 98 5.33 -6.37 -1.40
C GLU A 98 5.81 -5.06 -0.73
N THR A 99 4.85 -4.30 -0.16
CA THR A 99 4.79 -3.60 1.14
C THR A 99 3.30 -3.28 1.45
N ALA A 100 2.93 -2.70 2.61
CA ALA A 100 1.52 -2.48 2.97
C ALA A 100 1.22 -1.09 3.57
N PRO A 101 0.34 -0.27 2.98
CA PRO A 101 -0.14 0.97 3.59
C PRO A 101 -1.16 0.82 4.71
N ALA A 102 -1.08 1.81 5.60
CA ALA A 102 -1.60 1.75 6.96
C ALA A 102 -3.12 1.78 7.12
N LYS A 103 -3.91 2.42 6.24
CA LYS A 103 -5.33 2.72 6.55
C LYS A 103 -6.23 1.47 6.49
N LEU A 104 -6.12 0.68 5.42
CA LEU A 104 -6.88 -0.57 5.29
C LEU A 104 -6.36 -1.64 6.26
N ILE A 105 -5.06 -1.66 6.56
CA ILE A 105 -4.49 -2.53 7.60
C ILE A 105 -5.15 -2.26 8.97
N VAL A 106 -5.30 -0.99 9.37
CA VAL A 106 -6.00 -0.63 10.62
C VAL A 106 -7.47 -1.06 10.60
N TYR A 107 -8.14 -0.97 9.44
CA TYR A 107 -9.50 -1.48 9.29
C TYR A 107 -9.56 -2.99 9.51
N LEU A 108 -8.68 -3.78 8.88
CA LEU A 108 -8.65 -5.23 9.04
C LEU A 108 -8.38 -5.63 10.50
N GLN A 109 -7.41 -4.99 11.15
CA GLN A 109 -7.11 -5.23 12.57
C GLN A 109 -8.35 -5.08 13.47
N ARG A 110 -9.20 -4.09 13.18
CA ARG A 110 -10.35 -3.76 14.02
C ARG A 110 -11.62 -4.53 13.65
N PHE A 111 -11.87 -4.76 12.37
CA PHE A 111 -13.16 -5.24 11.87
C PHE A 111 -13.09 -6.59 11.16
N ARG A 112 -11.90 -7.07 10.80
CA ARG A 112 -11.67 -8.34 10.10
C ARG A 112 -10.40 -9.04 10.63
N PRO A 113 -10.33 -9.35 11.93
CA PRO A 113 -9.07 -9.78 12.56
C PRO A 113 -8.54 -11.12 12.03
N GLN A 114 -9.42 -12.01 11.54
CA GLN A 114 -8.98 -13.27 10.91
C GLN A 114 -8.26 -13.02 9.59
N ASP A 115 -8.79 -12.10 8.78
CA ASP A 115 -8.17 -11.68 7.51
C ASP A 115 -6.82 -11.00 7.79
N TYR A 116 -6.73 -10.20 8.86
CA TYR A 116 -5.47 -9.61 9.31
C TYR A 116 -4.43 -10.68 9.72
N GLN A 117 -4.80 -11.69 10.50
CA GLN A 117 -3.87 -12.76 10.88
C GLN A 117 -3.37 -13.55 9.66
N ARG A 118 -4.26 -13.88 8.72
CA ARG A 118 -3.88 -14.54 7.47
C ARG A 118 -2.85 -13.73 6.69
N LEU A 119 -3.02 -12.41 6.61
CA LEU A 119 -2.05 -11.53 5.95
C LEU A 119 -0.66 -11.62 6.61
N LEU A 120 -0.60 -11.62 7.94
CA LEU A 120 0.66 -11.72 8.68
C LEU A 120 1.34 -13.09 8.48
N GLU A 121 0.59 -14.18 8.50
CA GLU A 121 1.10 -15.54 8.27
C GLU A 121 1.72 -15.70 6.89
N VAL A 122 1.08 -15.13 5.85
CA VAL A 122 1.58 -15.23 4.48
C VAL A 122 2.84 -14.40 4.30
N ASN A 123 2.87 -13.16 4.82
CA ASN A 123 4.05 -12.30 4.72
C ASN A 123 5.24 -12.90 5.48
N SER A 124 5.04 -13.41 6.70
CA SER A 124 6.10 -14.05 7.50
C SER A 124 6.61 -15.37 6.90
N SER A 125 5.77 -16.11 6.18
CA SER A 125 6.18 -17.34 5.49
C SER A 125 7.11 -17.09 4.31
N ARG A 126 7.04 -15.90 3.69
CA ARG A 126 7.89 -15.50 2.55
C ARG A 126 9.24 -14.93 2.97
N GLU A 127 9.36 -14.45 4.21
CA GLU A 127 10.62 -13.96 4.79
C GLU A 127 11.58 -15.08 5.23
N ARG A 128 11.12 -16.34 5.30
CA ARG A 128 12.01 -17.47 5.64
C ARG A 128 12.98 -17.72 4.48
N PRO A 129 14.32 -17.62 4.70
CA PRO A 129 15.29 -17.97 3.67
C PRO A 129 15.06 -19.42 3.24
N GLN A 130 14.99 -19.66 1.94
CA GLN A 130 15.19 -21.02 1.44
C GLN A 130 16.61 -21.41 1.83
N GLU A 131 16.76 -22.30 2.81
CA GLU A 131 17.99 -23.06 2.99
C GLU A 131 18.26 -23.75 1.66
N THR A 132 19.23 -23.23 0.91
CA THR A 132 19.86 -23.96 -0.17
C THR A 132 20.50 -25.18 0.44
N GLU A 133 19.89 -26.35 0.20
CA GLU A 133 20.56 -27.62 0.45
C GLU A 133 21.81 -27.68 -0.44
N ASP A 134 22.98 -27.49 0.17
CA ASP A 134 24.28 -27.78 -0.44
C ASP A 134 24.41 -29.31 -0.59
N PRO A 135 24.54 -29.86 -1.81
CA PRO A 135 24.81 -31.27 -1.99
C PRO A 135 26.32 -31.45 -2.06
N ASP A 136 27.02 -31.47 -0.92
CA ASP A 136 28.36 -32.05 -0.89
C ASP A 136 28.72 -32.53 0.52
N ASN A 137 28.38 -33.78 0.78
CA ASN A 137 29.04 -34.56 1.81
C ASN A 137 29.62 -35.83 1.18
N CYS A 138 30.77 -35.65 0.54
CA CYS A 138 31.73 -36.69 0.25
C CYS A 138 33.11 -36.15 0.58
N LEU A 139 33.64 -36.56 1.73
CA LEU A 139 35.02 -37.02 1.98
C LEU A 139 35.38 -36.82 3.46
N GLY A 140 35.52 -37.95 4.16
CA GLY A 140 36.02 -38.08 5.52
C GLY A 140 36.13 -39.55 5.90
#